data_AF-A0A951HJK0-F1
#
_entry.id   AF-A0A951HJK0-F1
#
_cell.length_a   1.000
_cell.length_b   1.000
_cell.length_c   1.000
_cell.angle_alpha   90.00
_cell.angle_beta   90.00
_cell.angle_gamma   90.00
#
_symmetry.space_group_name_H-M   'P 1'
#
loop_
_entity.id
_entity.type
_entity.pdbx_description
1 polymer ?
#
loop_
_entity_poly.entity_id
_entity_poly.type
_entity_poly.pdbx_seq_one_letter_code
_entity_poly.pdbx_strand_id
1 'polypeptide(L)'
;MIPLSAPLDDIDFDALVEIGRSILPSLAPEWTDYNESDPGITLLELLAWIADTQIYSIARDRTDERSAMASLLGIANEGARPAEGALLPRDRIGVHKEVRAGTRLTPAGACAPRLEVAADTPLWPVEVSSVVVETADGAVDHTTANARPRAPYAPFGDPPSRDAALRVGLAGVLDAGSVSISLGFEIDDDAQAGADQLGGVRISQRAPDGGESPVAVRLDTTGGLRRSGVMILGLNAAPGAAEQVLLFRAAGDALVPQLRRIATNALPVLQRASFVLPPFLGTGRPGQTLAIAPLSLFESDESAEGRVWRLAQGERGLMIDVQVQDGTRA
;
A
#
# COMPACT_ATOMS: atom_id res chain seq x y z
N MET A 1 15.71 14.15 22.15
CA MET A 1 14.98 12.89 21.91
C MET A 1 15.10 12.08 23.19
N ILE A 2 14.06 12.07 24.02
CA ILE A 2 14.04 11.28 25.27
C ILE A 2 13.75 9.84 24.84
N PRO A 3 14.58 8.83 25.20
CA PRO A 3 14.21 7.44 24.94
C PRO A 3 12.95 7.14 25.76
N LEU A 4 11.87 6.75 25.07
CA LEU A 4 10.57 6.44 25.67
C LEU A 4 10.54 5.10 26.42
N SER A 5 11.69 4.47 26.64
CA SER A 5 11.80 3.22 27.39
C SER A 5 12.81 3.44 28.50
N ALA A 6 12.34 3.36 29.76
CA ALA A 6 13.24 3.27 30.89
C ALA A 6 14.09 2.00 30.72
N PRO A 7 15.39 2.00 31.07
CA PRO A 7 16.15 0.76 31.14
C PRO A 7 15.48 -0.13 32.20
N LEU A 8 14.82 -1.20 31.75
CA LEU A 8 14.15 -2.18 32.61
C LEU A 8 15.13 -3.15 33.26
N ASP A 9 16.35 -3.22 32.73
CA ASP A 9 17.48 -4.01 33.20
C ASP A 9 18.65 -3.06 33.43
N ASP A 10 18.86 -2.66 34.68
CA ASP A 10 19.88 -1.68 35.10
C ASP A 10 20.84 -2.24 36.16
N ILE A 11 20.75 -3.54 36.46
CA ILE A 11 21.55 -4.22 37.48
C ILE A 11 22.10 -5.53 36.94
N ASP A 12 23.40 -5.72 37.04
CA ASP A 12 24.09 -6.92 36.59
C ASP A 12 24.37 -7.90 37.74
N PHE A 13 24.85 -9.09 37.38
CA PHE A 13 25.26 -10.13 38.31
C PHE A 13 26.21 -9.63 39.41
N ASP A 14 27.26 -8.88 39.06
CA ASP A 14 28.26 -8.41 40.02
C ASP A 14 27.62 -7.45 41.05
N ALA A 15 26.76 -6.54 40.60
CA ALA A 15 26.02 -5.67 41.48
C ALA A 15 25.08 -6.44 42.43
N LEU A 16 24.42 -7.50 41.94
CA LEU A 16 23.56 -8.36 42.77
C LEU A 16 24.38 -9.11 43.84
N VAL A 17 25.56 -9.62 43.49
CA VAL A 17 26.47 -10.28 44.44
C VAL A 17 26.93 -9.29 45.51
N GLU A 18 27.32 -8.08 45.12
CA GLU A 18 27.76 -7.03 46.04
C GLU A 18 26.64 -6.58 46.98
N ILE A 19 25.40 -6.44 46.49
CA ILE A 19 24.25 -6.17 47.35
C ILE A 19 24.11 -7.27 48.40
N GLY A 20 24.13 -8.55 47.98
CA GLY A 20 24.04 -9.67 48.90
C GLY A 20 25.15 -9.64 49.97
N ARG A 21 26.40 -9.48 49.55
CA ARG A 21 27.58 -9.43 50.43
C ARG A 21 27.50 -8.25 51.41
N SER A 22 27.04 -7.08 50.96
CA SER A 22 26.96 -5.87 51.79
C SER A 22 26.00 -6.01 52.97
N ILE A 23 24.99 -6.87 52.87
CA ILE A 23 23.97 -7.07 53.89
C ILE A 23 24.40 -8.13 54.92
N LEU A 24 25.26 -9.10 54.55
CA LEU A 24 25.68 -10.22 55.39
C LEU A 24 26.16 -9.82 56.80
N PRO A 25 27.01 -8.80 57.00
CA PRO A 25 27.49 -8.43 58.34
C PRO A 25 26.37 -8.00 59.29
N SER A 26 25.24 -7.53 58.75
CA SER A 26 24.08 -7.12 59.55
C SER A 26 23.12 -8.28 59.85
N LEU A 27 22.95 -9.21 58.91
CA LEU A 27 21.99 -10.32 59.03
C LEU A 27 22.57 -11.54 59.75
N ALA A 28 23.85 -11.82 59.55
CA ALA A 28 24.55 -12.98 60.08
C ALA A 28 25.96 -12.57 60.57
N PRO A 29 26.07 -11.81 61.67
CA PRO A 29 27.35 -11.33 62.20
C PRO A 29 28.32 -12.45 62.59
N GLU A 30 27.82 -13.67 62.84
CA GLU A 30 28.63 -14.86 63.09
C GLU A 30 29.32 -15.42 61.83
N TRP A 31 28.81 -15.10 60.65
CA TRP A 31 29.39 -15.52 59.38
C TRP A 31 30.51 -14.55 58.99
N THR A 32 31.75 -15.02 59.15
CA THR A 32 32.97 -14.20 59.02
C THR A 32 33.84 -14.57 57.82
N ASP A 33 33.59 -15.71 57.18
CA ASP A 33 34.27 -16.15 55.96
C ASP A 33 33.50 -15.72 54.72
N TYR A 34 34.03 -14.76 53.97
CA TYR A 34 33.44 -14.23 52.74
C TYR A 34 34.26 -14.60 51.49
N ASN A 35 35.15 -15.59 51.59
CA ASN A 35 35.96 -16.03 50.46
C ASN A 35 35.10 -16.76 49.41
N GLU A 36 35.56 -16.81 48.16
CA GLU A 36 34.90 -17.55 47.06
C GLU A 36 34.77 -19.06 47.35
N SER A 37 35.66 -19.60 48.19
CA SER A 37 35.62 -21.00 48.62
C SER A 37 34.54 -21.30 49.66
N ASP A 38 33.91 -20.27 50.24
CA ASP A 38 32.83 -20.46 51.21
C ASP A 38 31.55 -20.94 50.48
N PRO A 39 30.95 -22.07 50.91
CA PRO A 39 29.78 -22.62 50.22
C PRO A 39 28.53 -21.72 50.33
N GLY A 40 28.43 -20.88 51.37
CA GLY A 40 27.37 -19.88 51.50
C GLY A 40 27.54 -18.74 50.49
N ILE A 41 28.79 -18.32 50.22
CA ILE A 41 29.11 -17.38 49.16
C ILE A 41 28.77 -17.98 47.78
N THR A 42 29.09 -19.25 47.55
CA THR A 42 28.68 -19.96 46.31
C THR A 42 27.15 -19.98 46.16
N LEU A 43 26.38 -20.17 47.24
CA LEU A 43 24.92 -20.12 47.20
C LEU A 43 24.40 -18.71 46.90
N LEU A 44 25.05 -17.68 47.42
CA LEU A 44 24.72 -16.28 47.14
C LEU A 44 24.93 -15.96 45.66
N GLU A 45 26.06 -16.37 45.09
CA GLU A 45 26.34 -16.21 43.65
C GLU A 45 25.32 -16.97 42.79
N LEU A 46 24.95 -18.20 43.17
CA LEU A 46 23.90 -18.95 42.46
C LEU A 46 22.56 -18.21 42.48
N LEU A 47 22.18 -17.64 43.63
CA LEU A 47 20.94 -16.85 43.75
C LEU A 47 21.00 -15.55 42.94
N ALA A 48 22.14 -14.87 42.94
CA ALA A 48 22.38 -13.69 42.11
C ALA A 48 22.23 -14.01 40.62
N TRP A 49 22.78 -15.15 40.17
CA TRP A 49 22.62 -15.63 38.79
C TRP A 49 21.16 -15.95 38.42
N ILE A 50 20.39 -16.54 39.35
CA ILE A 50 18.94 -16.77 39.15
C ILE A 50 18.20 -15.44 39.02
N ALA A 51 18.51 -14.46 39.87
CA ALA A 51 17.88 -13.14 39.85
C ALA A 51 18.20 -12.39 38.55
N ASP A 52 19.47 -12.37 38.13
CA ASP A 52 19.94 -11.80 36.86
C ASP A 52 19.16 -12.39 35.66
N THR A 53 19.03 -13.72 35.62
CA THR A 53 18.25 -14.40 34.57
C THR A 53 16.77 -14.00 34.56
N GLN A 54 16.17 -13.78 35.74
CA GLN A 54 14.77 -13.34 35.86
C GLN A 54 14.59 -11.88 35.43
N ILE A 55 15.50 -10.99 35.83
CA ILE A 55 15.50 -9.57 35.46
C ILE A 55 15.59 -9.45 33.94
N TYR A 56 16.55 -10.16 33.32
CA TYR A 56 16.66 -10.26 31.87
C TYR A 56 15.35 -10.72 31.21
N SER A 57 14.70 -11.74 31.76
CA SER A 57 13.45 -12.27 31.20
C SER A 57 12.28 -11.29 31.29
N ILE A 58 12.21 -10.46 32.33
CA ILE A 58 11.13 -9.49 32.56
C ILE A 58 11.38 -8.21 31.77
N ALA A 59 12.64 -7.76 31.69
CA ALA A 59 13.02 -6.56 30.96
C ALA A 59 12.89 -6.72 29.44
N ARG A 60 12.72 -7.95 28.95
CA ARG A 60 12.53 -8.23 27.53
C ARG A 60 11.15 -7.78 27.08
N ASP A 61 11.14 -6.77 26.21
CA ASP A 61 9.93 -6.35 25.54
C ASP A 61 9.55 -7.35 24.44
N ARG A 62 8.64 -8.28 24.78
CA ARG A 62 8.27 -9.37 23.87
C ARG A 62 7.17 -8.95 22.91
N THR A 63 7.28 -9.42 21.66
CA THR A 63 6.33 -9.10 20.59
C THR A 63 4.90 -9.58 20.89
N ASP A 64 4.74 -10.69 21.61
CA ASP A 64 3.42 -11.22 22.01
C ASP A 64 2.73 -10.35 23.06
N GLU A 65 3.46 -9.87 24.07
CA GLU A 65 2.96 -8.94 25.08
C GLU A 65 2.51 -7.61 24.45
N ARG A 66 3.34 -7.03 23.57
CA ARG A 66 2.97 -5.84 22.78
C ARG A 66 1.70 -6.07 21.95
N SER A 67 1.59 -7.23 21.31
CA SER A 67 0.43 -7.57 20.48
C SER A 67 -0.85 -7.75 21.32
N ALA A 68 -0.74 -8.34 22.50
CA ALA A 68 -1.85 -8.49 23.45
C ALA A 68 -2.30 -7.12 23.98
N MET A 69 -1.37 -6.24 24.35
CA MET A 69 -1.65 -4.87 24.77
C MET A 69 -2.34 -4.07 23.65
N ALA A 70 -1.81 -4.13 22.42
CA ALA A 70 -2.43 -3.51 21.25
C ALA A 70 -3.87 -4.01 21.04
N SER A 71 -4.09 -5.32 21.18
CA SER A 71 -5.42 -5.93 21.08
C SER A 71 -6.39 -5.41 22.15
N LEU A 72 -5.93 -5.22 23.40
CA LEU A 72 -6.73 -4.62 24.48
C LEU A 72 -7.13 -3.16 24.18
N LEU A 73 -6.28 -2.42 23.46
CA LEU A 73 -6.57 -1.06 22.99
C LEU A 73 -7.43 -1.03 21.71
N GLY A 74 -7.85 -2.19 21.20
CA GLY A 74 -8.60 -2.30 19.95
C GLY A 74 -7.75 -2.06 18.69
N ILE A 75 -6.43 -2.08 18.82
CA ILE A 75 -5.49 -1.95 17.70
C ILE A 75 -5.24 -3.36 17.14
N ALA A 76 -5.74 -3.61 15.93
CA ALA A 76 -5.48 -4.85 15.21
C ALA A 76 -4.28 -4.68 14.27
N ASN A 77 -3.44 -5.71 14.18
CA ASN A 77 -2.44 -5.80 13.12
C ASN A 77 -3.15 -6.21 11.82
N GLU A 78 -3.17 -5.32 10.84
CA GLU A 78 -3.82 -5.55 9.55
C GLU A 78 -2.96 -6.33 8.55
N GLY A 79 -1.76 -6.75 8.97
CA GLY A 79 -0.85 -7.53 8.16
C GLY A 79 -0.25 -6.74 6.99
N ALA A 80 0.46 -7.45 6.12
CA ALA A 80 0.98 -6.87 4.89
C ALA A 80 -0.16 -6.63 3.90
N ARG A 81 -0.33 -5.37 3.46
CA ARG A 81 -1.26 -5.03 2.38
C ARG A 81 -0.56 -5.21 1.03
N PRO A 82 -1.24 -5.77 0.01
CA PRO A 82 -0.66 -5.91 -1.32
C PRO A 82 -0.32 -4.54 -1.89
N ALA A 83 0.79 -4.43 -2.62
CA ALA A 83 1.11 -3.19 -3.31
C ALA A 83 0.09 -2.93 -4.43
N GLU A 84 -0.41 -1.70 -4.50
CA GLU A 84 -1.28 -1.21 -5.56
C GLU A 84 -0.58 -0.05 -6.27
N GLY A 85 -0.85 0.14 -7.57
CA GLY A 85 -0.25 1.24 -8.30
C GLY A 85 -0.72 1.37 -9.73
N ALA A 86 -0.01 2.21 -10.48
CA ALA A 86 -0.24 2.49 -11.89
C ALA A 86 1.01 2.18 -12.71
N LEU A 87 0.85 1.49 -13.84
CA LEU A 87 1.90 1.35 -14.84
C LEU A 87 1.56 2.20 -16.06
N LEU A 88 2.47 3.11 -16.38
CA LEU A 88 2.38 3.96 -17.55
C LEU A 88 3.08 3.29 -18.74
N PRO A 89 2.47 3.21 -19.93
CA PRO A 89 3.16 2.72 -21.12
C PRO A 89 4.37 3.59 -21.44
N ARG A 90 5.50 2.94 -21.74
CA ARG A 90 6.70 3.64 -22.22
C ARG A 90 6.51 4.14 -23.66
N ASP A 91 5.96 3.28 -24.51
CA ASP A 91 5.78 3.53 -25.94
C ASP A 91 4.33 3.86 -26.27
N ARG A 92 4.15 4.54 -27.40
CA ARG A 92 2.83 4.87 -27.93
C ARG A 92 2.05 3.60 -28.28
N ILE A 93 0.78 3.58 -27.91
CA ILE A 93 -0.13 2.54 -28.35
C ILE A 93 -0.52 2.84 -29.80
N GLY A 94 -0.22 1.93 -30.73
CA GLY A 94 -0.51 2.14 -32.15
C GLY A 94 -1.93 1.75 -32.58
N VAL A 95 -2.52 0.78 -31.89
CA VAL A 95 -3.85 0.21 -32.21
C VAL A 95 -4.60 -0.03 -30.92
N HIS A 96 -5.93 0.12 -30.96
CA HIS A 96 -6.79 -0.22 -29.83
C HIS A 96 -6.54 -1.64 -29.33
N LYS A 97 -6.40 -1.80 -28.01
CA LYS A 97 -6.23 -3.11 -27.35
C LYS A 97 -6.93 -3.11 -26.00
N GLU A 98 -7.70 -4.15 -25.73
CA GLU A 98 -8.29 -4.37 -24.41
C GLU A 98 -7.39 -5.30 -23.57
N VAL A 99 -7.04 -4.88 -22.35
CA VAL A 99 -6.27 -5.69 -21.39
C VAL A 99 -7.20 -6.10 -20.26
N ARG A 100 -7.41 -7.42 -20.09
CA ARG A 100 -8.32 -7.96 -19.09
C ARG A 100 -7.75 -7.89 -17.68
N ALA A 101 -8.61 -7.71 -16.69
CA ALA A 101 -8.28 -7.90 -15.28
C ALA A 101 -7.70 -9.31 -15.06
N GLY A 102 -6.69 -9.41 -14.19
CA GLY A 102 -5.95 -10.64 -13.95
C GLY A 102 -4.88 -10.97 -14.99
N THR A 103 -4.71 -10.14 -16.03
CA THR A 103 -3.56 -10.28 -16.95
C THR A 103 -2.26 -10.17 -16.15
N ARG A 104 -1.46 -11.23 -16.18
CA ARG A 104 -0.14 -11.27 -15.53
C ARG A 104 0.85 -10.42 -16.30
N LEU A 105 1.56 -9.54 -15.61
CA LEU A 105 2.63 -8.74 -16.17
C LEU A 105 3.97 -9.42 -15.91
N THR A 106 4.79 -9.53 -16.95
CA THR A 106 6.14 -10.08 -16.85
C THR A 106 7.13 -8.91 -16.79
N PRO A 107 7.90 -8.77 -15.72
CA PRO A 107 8.89 -7.70 -15.62
C PRO A 107 10.03 -7.92 -16.62
N ALA A 108 10.57 -6.82 -17.16
CA ALA A 108 11.68 -6.87 -18.11
C ALA A 108 13.06 -7.06 -17.44
N GLY A 109 13.16 -6.90 -16.11
CA GLY A 109 14.38 -7.05 -15.33
C GLY A 109 14.20 -8.04 -14.17
N ALA A 110 15.32 -8.50 -13.60
CA ALA A 110 15.32 -9.36 -12.42
C ALA A 110 14.83 -8.61 -11.16
N CYS A 111 14.22 -9.34 -10.21
CA CYS A 111 13.70 -8.82 -8.94
C CYS A 111 12.60 -7.74 -9.04
N ALA A 112 11.55 -8.00 -9.80
CA ALA A 112 10.34 -7.18 -9.73
C ALA A 112 9.16 -7.99 -9.16
N PRO A 113 8.30 -7.39 -8.32
CA PRO A 113 7.15 -8.08 -7.78
C PRO A 113 6.22 -8.51 -8.91
N ARG A 114 5.64 -9.70 -8.77
CA ARG A 114 4.59 -10.16 -9.67
C ARG A 114 3.37 -9.26 -9.58
N LEU A 115 3.03 -8.61 -10.69
CA LEU A 115 1.89 -7.72 -10.81
C LEU A 115 0.84 -8.30 -11.76
N GLU A 116 -0.43 -8.07 -11.42
CA GLU A 116 -1.57 -8.33 -12.29
C GLU A 116 -2.34 -7.05 -12.55
N VAL A 117 -2.96 -6.96 -13.73
CA VAL A 117 -3.87 -5.86 -14.04
C VAL A 117 -5.12 -5.96 -13.17
N ALA A 118 -5.48 -4.86 -12.51
CA ALA A 118 -6.55 -4.82 -11.52
C ALA A 118 -7.96 -4.79 -12.13
N ALA A 119 -8.10 -4.18 -13.31
CA ALA A 119 -9.39 -3.98 -13.96
C ALA A 119 -9.26 -4.06 -15.49
N ASP A 120 -10.36 -4.42 -16.17
CA ASP A 120 -10.43 -4.38 -17.64
C ASP A 120 -10.11 -2.97 -18.12
N THR A 121 -8.99 -2.83 -18.82
CA THR A 121 -8.42 -1.53 -19.19
C THR A 121 -8.25 -1.42 -20.70
N PRO A 122 -8.95 -0.49 -21.36
CA PRO A 122 -8.79 -0.24 -22.79
C PRO A 122 -7.56 0.65 -23.03
N LEU A 123 -6.75 0.26 -24.01
CA LEU A 123 -5.62 1.03 -24.51
C LEU A 123 -5.99 1.56 -25.89
N TRP A 124 -5.84 2.87 -26.10
CA TRP A 124 -6.17 3.55 -27.35
C TRP A 124 -4.94 4.27 -27.91
N PRO A 125 -4.86 4.46 -29.25
CA PRO A 125 -3.86 5.33 -29.87
C PRO A 125 -4.20 6.81 -29.64
N VAL A 126 -4.19 7.21 -28.37
CA VAL A 126 -4.54 8.54 -27.86
C VAL A 126 -3.45 9.00 -26.90
N GLU A 127 -3.10 10.27 -27.02
CA GLU A 127 -2.12 10.94 -26.18
C GLU A 127 -2.69 12.23 -25.58
N VAL A 128 -2.05 12.69 -24.50
CA VAL A 128 -2.35 14.00 -23.92
C VAL A 128 -1.79 15.08 -24.85
N SER A 129 -2.67 15.87 -25.46
CA SER A 129 -2.32 16.99 -26.35
C SER A 129 -2.15 18.30 -25.60
N SER A 130 -2.95 18.53 -24.56
CA SER A 130 -2.87 19.75 -23.75
C SER A 130 -3.22 19.48 -22.28
N VAL A 131 -2.57 20.22 -21.38
CA VAL A 131 -2.90 20.26 -19.95
C VAL A 131 -2.92 21.72 -19.52
N VAL A 132 -4.09 22.25 -19.18
CA VAL A 132 -4.27 23.65 -18.83
C VAL A 132 -5.05 23.75 -17.52
N VAL A 133 -4.59 24.59 -16.61
CA VAL A 133 -5.31 24.91 -15.37
C VAL A 133 -6.03 26.25 -15.59
N GLU A 134 -7.36 26.22 -15.58
CA GLU A 134 -8.22 27.39 -15.73
C GLU A 134 -8.66 27.82 -14.32
N THR A 135 -8.33 29.05 -13.90
CA THR A 135 -8.77 29.67 -12.64
C THR A 135 -9.47 31.00 -12.92
N ALA A 136 -9.96 31.67 -11.87
CA ALA A 136 -10.54 33.01 -12.00
C ALA A 136 -9.52 34.05 -12.52
N ASP A 137 -8.22 33.85 -12.23
CA ASP A 137 -7.14 34.77 -12.62
C ASP A 137 -6.64 34.54 -14.05
N GLY A 138 -7.03 33.44 -14.69
CA GLY A 138 -6.68 33.11 -16.06
C GLY A 138 -6.43 31.62 -16.29
N ALA A 139 -5.90 31.30 -17.47
CA ALA A 139 -5.54 29.95 -17.85
C ALA A 139 -4.02 29.80 -17.96
N VAL A 140 -3.45 28.80 -17.29
CA VAL A 140 -2.01 28.49 -17.32
C VAL A 140 -1.78 27.15 -18.00
N ASP A 141 -0.94 27.13 -19.03
CA ASP A 141 -0.59 25.93 -19.77
C ASP A 141 0.57 25.17 -19.11
N HIS A 142 0.28 23.93 -18.69
CA HIS A 142 1.20 22.99 -18.07
C HIS A 142 1.59 21.82 -19.00
N THR A 143 1.23 21.85 -20.28
CA THR A 143 1.50 20.76 -21.24
C THR A 143 2.98 20.37 -21.29
N THR A 144 3.87 21.37 -21.30
CA THR A 144 5.33 21.13 -21.32
C THR A 144 5.83 20.55 -20.01
N ALA A 145 5.29 21.00 -18.88
CA ALA A 145 5.62 20.47 -17.54
C ALA A 145 5.15 19.02 -17.39
N ASN A 146 3.95 18.70 -17.89
CA ASN A 146 3.40 17.35 -17.91
C ASN A 146 4.24 16.38 -18.76
N ALA A 147 4.70 16.82 -19.92
CA ALA A 147 5.54 16.01 -20.82
C ALA A 147 6.96 15.78 -20.26
N ARG A 148 7.45 16.69 -19.41
CA ARG A 148 8.77 16.62 -18.76
C ARG A 148 8.60 16.91 -17.27
N PRO A 149 8.20 15.92 -16.45
CA PRO A 149 7.76 16.11 -15.06
C PRO A 149 8.95 16.50 -14.15
N ARG A 150 9.34 17.78 -14.21
CA ARG A 150 10.42 18.37 -13.41
C ARG A 150 9.90 19.14 -12.20
N ALA A 151 8.69 19.67 -12.29
CA ALA A 151 8.04 20.43 -11.25
C ALA A 151 6.55 20.05 -11.23
N PRO A 152 5.97 19.82 -10.04
CA PRO A 152 4.54 19.60 -9.92
C PRO A 152 3.75 20.90 -10.17
N TYR A 153 2.45 20.76 -10.38
CA TYR A 153 1.50 21.86 -10.52
C TYR A 153 0.18 21.55 -9.81
N ALA A 154 -0.47 22.59 -9.28
CA ALA A 154 -1.77 22.47 -8.63
C ALA A 154 -2.91 22.45 -9.68
N PRO A 155 -3.68 21.35 -9.82
CA PRO A 155 -4.73 21.24 -10.84
C PRO A 155 -5.93 22.16 -10.61
N PHE A 156 -6.10 22.69 -9.40
CA PHE A 156 -7.24 23.51 -9.02
C PHE A 156 -6.84 24.91 -8.53
N GLY A 157 -5.62 25.33 -8.86
CA GLY A 157 -5.04 26.59 -8.37
C GLY A 157 -4.42 26.47 -6.98
N ASP A 158 -3.72 27.53 -6.58
CA ASP A 158 -3.12 27.70 -5.25
C ASP A 158 -3.45 29.11 -4.72
N PRO A 159 -4.37 29.26 -3.74
CA PRO A 159 -5.13 28.19 -3.08
C PRO A 159 -6.17 27.52 -4.01
N PRO A 160 -6.64 26.30 -3.71
CA PRO A 160 -7.61 25.61 -4.55
C PRO A 160 -8.97 26.31 -4.57
N SER A 161 -9.60 26.32 -5.74
CA SER A 161 -10.93 26.91 -5.95
C SER A 161 -11.89 25.94 -6.63
N ARG A 162 -13.20 26.04 -6.32
CA ARG A 162 -14.25 25.24 -7.00
C ARG A 162 -14.48 25.66 -8.44
N ASP A 163 -14.16 26.92 -8.75
CA ASP A 163 -14.30 27.48 -10.09
C ASP A 163 -13.11 27.13 -10.97
N ALA A 164 -12.02 26.62 -10.35
CA ALA A 164 -10.88 26.15 -11.08
C ALA A 164 -11.16 24.79 -11.76
N ALA A 165 -10.66 24.64 -12.98
CA ALA A 165 -10.77 23.42 -13.75
C ALA A 165 -9.42 23.02 -14.34
N LEU A 166 -9.03 21.77 -14.12
CA LEU A 166 -7.96 21.14 -14.87
C LEU A 166 -8.55 20.66 -16.21
N ARG A 167 -8.13 21.27 -17.30
CA ARG A 167 -8.49 20.91 -18.67
C ARG A 167 -7.41 20.01 -19.27
N VAL A 168 -7.80 18.80 -19.65
CA VAL A 168 -6.94 17.82 -20.31
C VAL A 168 -7.46 17.59 -21.73
N GLY A 169 -6.68 17.98 -22.74
CA GLY A 169 -6.92 17.65 -24.13
C GLY A 169 -6.30 16.30 -24.48
N LEU A 170 -7.05 15.49 -25.21
CA LEU A 170 -6.64 14.18 -25.70
C LEU A 170 -6.75 14.16 -27.23
N ALA A 171 -5.64 13.87 -27.91
CA ALA A 171 -5.60 13.74 -29.36
C ALA A 171 -5.25 12.31 -29.77
N GLY A 172 -5.92 11.79 -30.80
CA GLY A 172 -5.69 10.45 -31.30
C GLY A 172 -6.92 9.87 -31.96
N VAL A 173 -6.95 8.54 -32.08
CA VAL A 173 -8.06 7.81 -32.70
C VAL A 173 -8.87 7.06 -31.64
N LEU A 174 -10.17 7.34 -31.61
CA LEU A 174 -11.18 6.65 -30.81
C LEU A 174 -12.31 6.19 -31.73
N ASP A 175 -12.93 5.07 -31.38
CA ASP A 175 -14.17 4.67 -32.04
C ASP A 175 -15.30 5.64 -31.68
N ALA A 176 -16.17 5.93 -32.65
CA ALA A 176 -17.30 6.82 -32.42
C ALA A 176 -18.30 6.20 -31.43
N GLY A 177 -18.82 7.01 -30.50
CA GLY A 177 -19.83 6.61 -29.54
C GLY A 177 -19.28 6.35 -28.14
N SER A 178 -19.96 5.48 -27.38
CA SER A 178 -19.62 5.22 -25.98
C SER A 178 -18.36 4.37 -25.86
N VAL A 179 -17.27 4.99 -25.42
CA VAL A 179 -15.97 4.33 -25.21
C VAL A 179 -15.46 4.55 -23.80
N SER A 180 -14.52 3.71 -23.36
CA SER A 180 -13.80 3.92 -22.10
C SER A 180 -12.34 4.23 -22.39
N ILE A 181 -11.75 5.16 -21.66
CA ILE A 181 -10.33 5.48 -21.73
C ILE A 181 -9.69 5.32 -20.36
N SER A 182 -8.38 5.09 -20.34
CA SER A 182 -7.61 5.02 -19.10
C SER A 182 -6.65 6.19 -18.99
N LEU A 183 -6.66 6.90 -17.86
CA LEU A 183 -5.74 7.99 -17.52
C LEU A 183 -5.02 7.67 -16.22
N GLY A 184 -3.69 7.75 -16.24
CA GLY A 184 -2.83 7.65 -15.06
C GLY A 184 -2.45 9.03 -14.56
N PHE A 185 -2.44 9.19 -13.25
CA PHE A 185 -2.07 10.41 -12.54
C PHE A 185 -0.92 10.11 -11.59
N GLU A 186 0.13 10.91 -11.67
CA GLU A 186 1.29 10.88 -10.77
C GLU A 186 1.23 12.13 -9.88
N ILE A 187 1.15 11.92 -8.56
CA ILE A 187 0.98 12.95 -7.53
C ILE A 187 2.25 12.99 -6.68
N ASP A 188 2.72 14.19 -6.36
CA ASP A 188 3.98 14.42 -5.64
C ASP A 188 3.90 14.08 -4.14
N ASP A 189 2.77 14.40 -3.52
CA ASP A 189 2.51 14.20 -2.10
C ASP A 189 1.37 13.19 -1.94
N ASP A 190 1.71 11.90 -1.99
CA ASP A 190 0.75 10.80 -1.83
C ASP A 190 0.21 10.82 -0.39
N ALA A 191 -1.01 11.32 -0.22
CA ALA A 191 -1.68 11.27 1.08
C ALA A 191 -1.84 9.81 1.53
N GLN A 192 -1.41 9.51 2.77
CA GLN A 192 -1.54 8.17 3.35
C GLN A 192 -2.98 7.67 3.29
N ALA A 193 -3.16 6.37 2.98
CA ALA A 193 -4.45 5.71 2.89
C ALA A 193 -5.23 5.83 4.22
N GLY A 194 -6.26 6.68 4.27
CA GLY A 194 -7.05 6.86 5.50
C GLY A 194 -8.16 7.92 5.51
N ALA A 195 -8.35 8.74 4.47
CA ALA A 195 -9.40 9.76 4.46
C ALA A 195 -10.13 9.82 3.10
N ASP A 196 -10.94 8.81 2.81
CA ASP A 196 -11.68 8.65 1.54
C ASP A 196 -13.00 9.44 1.48
N GLN A 197 -13.30 10.29 2.48
CA GLN A 197 -14.65 10.84 2.67
C GLN A 197 -14.83 12.33 2.35
N LEU A 198 -13.78 13.07 1.98
CA LEU A 198 -13.85 14.54 1.95
C LEU A 198 -13.20 15.19 0.73
N GLY A 199 -13.65 14.87 -0.49
CA GLY A 199 -13.31 15.62 -1.70
C GLY A 199 -13.01 14.73 -2.89
N GLY A 200 -14.04 14.47 -3.69
CA GLY A 200 -13.92 13.84 -5.00
C GLY A 200 -13.72 14.87 -6.11
N VAL A 201 -13.62 14.39 -7.35
CA VAL A 201 -13.49 15.23 -8.55
C VAL A 201 -14.71 15.00 -9.43
N ARG A 202 -15.29 16.09 -9.94
CA ARG A 202 -16.33 16.05 -10.97
C ARG A 202 -15.67 16.15 -12.33
N ILE A 203 -16.02 15.24 -13.23
CA ILE A 203 -15.43 15.16 -14.56
C ILE A 203 -16.52 15.43 -15.58
N SER A 204 -16.27 16.38 -16.49
CA SER A 204 -17.11 16.63 -17.66
C SER A 204 -16.27 16.61 -18.94
N GLN A 205 -16.92 16.32 -20.05
CA GLN A 205 -16.36 16.41 -21.38
C GLN A 205 -16.88 17.70 -22.01
N ARG A 206 -16.00 18.48 -22.63
CA ARG A 206 -16.36 19.69 -23.38
C ARG A 206 -16.39 19.37 -24.86
N ALA A 207 -17.54 19.55 -25.48
CA ALA A 207 -17.74 19.40 -26.91
C ALA A 207 -17.17 20.64 -27.67
N PRO A 208 -16.88 20.51 -28.98
CA PRO A 208 -16.33 21.61 -29.78
C PRO A 208 -17.22 22.86 -29.86
N ASP A 209 -18.53 22.69 -29.68
CA ASP A 209 -19.53 23.77 -29.63
C ASP A 209 -19.60 24.46 -28.24
N GLY A 210 -18.79 24.02 -27.28
CA GLY A 210 -18.75 24.52 -25.91
C GLY A 210 -19.72 23.83 -24.95
N GLY A 211 -20.54 22.88 -25.42
CA GLY A 211 -21.41 22.10 -24.55
C GLY A 211 -20.61 21.23 -23.57
N GLU A 212 -21.06 21.13 -22.31
CA GLU A 212 -20.46 20.24 -21.32
C GLU A 212 -21.40 19.08 -20.98
N SER A 213 -20.88 17.86 -21.04
CA SER A 213 -21.61 16.64 -20.63
C SER A 213 -20.85 15.89 -19.53
N PRO A 214 -21.52 15.31 -18.53
CA PRO A 214 -20.86 14.57 -17.46
C PRO A 214 -20.16 13.32 -18.00
N VAL A 215 -18.99 13.00 -17.42
CA VAL A 215 -18.21 11.79 -17.74
C VAL A 215 -18.37 10.79 -16.61
N ALA A 216 -18.71 9.55 -16.94
CA ALA A 216 -18.88 8.50 -15.95
C ALA A 216 -17.51 7.95 -15.52
N VAL A 217 -17.23 7.96 -14.22
CA VAL A 217 -16.02 7.33 -13.66
C VAL A 217 -16.34 5.85 -13.41
N ARG A 218 -15.70 4.96 -14.18
CA ARG A 218 -15.89 3.50 -14.04
C ARG A 218 -14.98 2.91 -12.95
N LEU A 219 -13.77 3.46 -12.83
CA LEU A 219 -12.81 3.12 -11.79
C LEU A 219 -12.03 4.38 -11.42
N ASP A 220 -11.77 4.58 -10.14
CA ASP A 220 -10.84 5.59 -9.64
C ASP A 220 -9.99 5.01 -8.52
N THR A 221 -8.71 4.73 -8.81
CA THR A 221 -7.75 4.30 -7.78
C THR A 221 -6.99 5.45 -7.14
N THR A 222 -7.20 6.69 -7.61
CA THR A 222 -6.54 7.91 -7.12
C THR A 222 -7.21 8.52 -5.88
N GLY A 223 -8.42 8.05 -5.54
CA GLY A 223 -9.23 8.60 -4.45
C GLY A 223 -9.62 10.06 -4.68
N GLY A 224 -9.97 10.43 -5.91
CA GLY A 224 -10.25 11.82 -6.28
C GLY A 224 -8.99 12.70 -6.40
N LEU A 225 -7.94 12.19 -7.04
CA LEU A 225 -6.63 12.85 -7.19
C LEU A 225 -5.94 13.16 -5.86
N ARG A 226 -6.03 12.26 -4.87
CA ARG A 226 -5.29 12.38 -3.58
C ARG A 226 -4.00 11.58 -3.55
N ARG A 227 -3.97 10.52 -4.35
CA ARG A 227 -2.81 9.67 -4.54
C ARG A 227 -2.63 9.32 -6.01
N SER A 228 -1.42 8.92 -6.35
CA SER A 228 -1.06 8.39 -7.64
C SER A 228 -1.91 7.16 -7.96
N GLY A 229 -2.33 7.03 -9.22
CA GLY A 229 -3.26 5.97 -9.60
C GLY A 229 -3.81 6.12 -11.01
N VAL A 230 -4.90 5.42 -11.27
CA VAL A 230 -5.55 5.35 -12.58
C VAL A 230 -7.04 5.66 -12.44
N MET A 231 -7.57 6.45 -13.36
CA MET A 231 -9.00 6.59 -13.58
C MET A 231 -9.38 5.98 -14.93
N ILE A 232 -10.42 5.14 -14.93
CA ILE A 232 -11.06 4.65 -16.15
C ILE A 232 -12.35 5.44 -16.35
N LEU A 233 -12.41 6.19 -17.45
CA LEU A 233 -13.46 7.15 -17.74
C LEU A 233 -14.29 6.69 -18.93
N GLY A 234 -15.62 6.69 -18.79
CA GLY A 234 -16.57 6.45 -19.87
C GLY A 234 -16.99 7.77 -20.52
N LEU A 235 -16.64 7.95 -21.79
CA LEU A 235 -16.93 9.15 -22.56
C LEU A 235 -17.69 8.82 -23.85
N ASN A 236 -18.31 9.85 -24.43
CA ASN A 236 -18.93 9.74 -25.75
C ASN A 236 -17.99 10.36 -26.76
N ALA A 237 -17.22 9.54 -27.47
CA ALA A 237 -16.23 10.01 -28.41
C ALA A 237 -16.92 10.53 -29.68
N ALA A 238 -16.57 11.76 -30.07
CA ALA A 238 -16.96 12.29 -31.35
C ALA A 238 -16.36 11.44 -32.50
N PRO A 239 -17.06 11.27 -33.62
CA PRO A 239 -16.52 10.53 -34.76
C PRO A 239 -15.27 11.22 -35.34
N GLY A 240 -14.19 10.44 -35.52
CA GLY A 240 -12.94 10.89 -36.15
C GLY A 240 -11.84 11.31 -35.18
N ALA A 241 -10.73 11.84 -35.71
CA ALA A 241 -9.54 12.27 -34.94
C ALA A 241 -9.74 13.63 -34.21
N ALA A 242 -10.97 13.92 -33.78
CA ALA A 242 -11.29 15.14 -33.06
C ALA A 242 -10.68 15.08 -31.65
N GLU A 243 -10.06 16.18 -31.23
CA GLU A 243 -9.53 16.33 -29.87
C GLU A 243 -10.67 16.21 -28.85
N GLN A 244 -10.49 15.32 -27.87
CA GLN A 244 -11.43 15.17 -26.76
C GLN A 244 -10.95 16.02 -25.60
N VAL A 245 -11.81 16.89 -25.08
CA VAL A 245 -11.46 17.78 -23.97
C VAL A 245 -12.18 17.32 -22.71
N LEU A 246 -11.41 17.00 -21.68
CA LEU A 246 -11.90 16.63 -20.35
C LEU A 246 -11.63 17.75 -19.35
N LEU A 247 -12.58 18.00 -18.48
CA LEU A 247 -12.52 19.00 -17.42
C LEU A 247 -12.68 18.31 -16.09
N PHE A 248 -11.69 18.47 -15.22
CA PHE A 248 -11.69 17.99 -13.86
C PHE A 248 -11.91 19.19 -12.95
N ARG A 249 -12.92 19.13 -12.08
CA ARG A 249 -13.21 20.16 -11.10
C ARG A 249 -13.29 19.56 -9.70
N ALA A 250 -12.73 20.24 -8.71
CA ALA A 250 -12.84 19.80 -7.33
C ALA A 250 -14.32 19.78 -6.88
N ALA A 251 -14.75 18.72 -6.18
CA ALA A 251 -16.08 18.67 -5.58
C ALA A 251 -16.18 19.51 -4.29
N GLY A 252 -15.05 19.91 -3.71
CA GLY A 252 -14.96 20.77 -2.53
C GLY A 252 -13.58 21.44 -2.42
N ASP A 253 -13.44 22.36 -1.47
CA ASP A 253 -12.30 23.30 -1.38
C ASP A 253 -11.03 22.70 -0.75
N ALA A 254 -11.10 21.44 -0.30
CA ALA A 254 -10.03 20.82 0.49
C ALA A 254 -8.94 20.12 -0.34
N LEU A 255 -9.06 20.09 -1.67
CA LEU A 255 -8.11 19.38 -2.54
C LEU A 255 -6.92 20.29 -2.88
N VAL A 256 -5.75 20.03 -2.29
CA VAL A 256 -4.47 20.67 -2.65
C VAL A 256 -3.47 19.66 -3.25
N PRO A 257 -3.85 18.80 -4.22
CA PRO A 257 -2.90 17.86 -4.78
C PRO A 257 -1.87 18.56 -5.67
N GLN A 258 -0.67 18.00 -5.72
CA GLN A 258 0.41 18.45 -6.59
C GLN A 258 0.61 17.40 -7.68
N LEU A 259 0.14 17.68 -8.90
CA LEU A 259 0.28 16.76 -10.04
C LEU A 259 1.66 16.90 -10.66
N ARG A 260 2.34 15.78 -10.87
CA ARG A 260 3.57 15.71 -11.68
C ARG A 260 3.27 15.36 -13.12
N ARG A 261 2.37 14.40 -13.34
CA ARG A 261 2.12 13.83 -14.67
C ARG A 261 0.72 13.27 -14.80
N ILE A 262 0.18 13.43 -16.00
CA ILE A 262 -1.02 12.81 -16.54
C ILE A 262 -0.60 12.08 -17.81
N ALA A 263 -0.95 10.80 -17.91
CA ALA A 263 -0.63 9.97 -19.06
C ALA A 263 -1.85 9.13 -19.46
N THR A 264 -2.02 8.90 -20.76
CA THR A 264 -3.03 7.98 -21.29
C THR A 264 -2.57 6.54 -21.14
N ASN A 265 -3.53 5.61 -21.24
CA ASN A 265 -3.28 4.17 -21.34
C ASN A 265 -2.59 3.56 -20.10
N ALA A 266 -2.74 4.20 -18.95
CA ALA A 266 -2.21 3.67 -17.69
C ALA A 266 -2.94 2.37 -17.30
N LEU A 267 -2.21 1.39 -16.78
CA LEU A 267 -2.78 0.15 -16.28
C LEU A 267 -2.83 0.21 -14.75
N PRO A 268 -4.01 0.04 -14.12
CA PRO A 268 -4.07 -0.17 -12.69
C PRO A 268 -3.53 -1.58 -12.39
N VAL A 269 -2.60 -1.67 -11.46
CA VAL A 269 -1.94 -2.94 -11.11
C VAL A 269 -2.03 -3.21 -9.63
N LEU A 270 -2.06 -4.50 -9.30
CA LEU A 270 -1.93 -4.97 -7.93
C LEU A 270 -0.90 -6.10 -7.86
N GLN A 271 -0.22 -6.17 -6.73
CA GLN A 271 0.63 -7.29 -6.38
C GLN A 271 -0.26 -8.48 -6.00
N ARG A 272 -0.43 -9.41 -6.95
CA ARG A 272 -1.27 -10.60 -6.80
C ARG A 272 -0.72 -11.77 -7.60
N ALA A 273 -0.93 -12.96 -7.07
CA ALA A 273 -0.68 -14.24 -7.74
C ALA A 273 -1.98 -15.04 -7.85
N SER A 274 -2.70 -14.89 -8.97
CA SER A 274 -3.88 -15.70 -9.29
C SER A 274 -3.47 -17.04 -9.91
N PHE A 275 -4.13 -18.12 -9.49
CA PHE A 275 -4.00 -19.47 -10.05
C PHE A 275 -5.36 -20.13 -10.18
N VAL A 276 -5.52 -20.97 -11.20
CA VAL A 276 -6.72 -21.79 -11.40
C VAL A 276 -6.38 -23.21 -10.99
N LEU A 277 -6.99 -23.69 -9.90
CA LEU A 277 -6.89 -25.09 -9.54
C LEU A 277 -7.89 -25.91 -10.39
N PRO A 278 -7.55 -27.16 -10.74
CA PRO A 278 -8.57 -28.09 -11.23
C PRO A 278 -9.71 -28.18 -10.20
N PRO A 279 -10.95 -28.44 -10.64
CA PRO A 279 -12.11 -28.50 -9.75
C PRO A 279 -11.83 -29.48 -8.61
N PHE A 280 -11.81 -28.95 -7.38
CA PHE A 280 -11.66 -29.77 -6.19
C PHE A 280 -12.94 -30.59 -6.03
N LEU A 281 -12.84 -31.91 -6.24
CA LEU A 281 -13.94 -32.85 -6.02
C LEU A 281 -14.14 -33.06 -4.53
N GLY A 282 -14.81 -32.09 -3.89
CA GLY A 282 -15.17 -32.15 -2.49
C GLY A 282 -16.17 -33.27 -2.21
N THR A 283 -15.94 -34.02 -1.13
CA THR A 283 -16.81 -35.10 -0.63
C THR A 283 -17.94 -34.59 0.27
N GLY A 284 -18.06 -33.28 0.49
CA GLY A 284 -19.04 -32.66 1.39
C GLY A 284 -18.83 -32.95 2.90
N ARG A 285 -17.74 -33.62 3.28
CA ARG A 285 -17.43 -33.98 4.68
C ARG A 285 -16.53 -32.92 5.36
N PRO A 286 -16.63 -32.74 6.70
CA PRO A 286 -15.70 -31.91 7.44
C PRO A 286 -14.27 -32.48 7.38
N GLY A 287 -13.26 -31.62 7.51
CA GLY A 287 -11.85 -32.01 7.58
C GLY A 287 -11.12 -32.21 6.23
N GLN A 288 -11.77 -31.87 5.11
CA GLN A 288 -11.12 -31.92 3.80
C GLN A 288 -10.04 -30.85 3.67
N THR A 289 -8.87 -31.25 3.16
CA THR A 289 -7.71 -30.38 3.00
C THR A 289 -7.34 -30.28 1.54
N LEU A 290 -7.15 -29.05 1.05
CA LEU A 290 -6.61 -28.76 -0.27
C LEU A 290 -5.17 -28.29 -0.10
N ALA A 291 -4.22 -29.08 -0.58
CA ALA A 291 -2.82 -28.68 -0.59
C ALA A 291 -2.57 -27.76 -1.80
N ILE A 292 -2.24 -26.51 -1.53
CA ILE A 292 -1.78 -25.55 -2.53
C ILE A 292 -0.26 -25.52 -2.41
N ALA A 293 0.48 -25.94 -3.44
CA ALA A 293 1.93 -25.90 -3.44
C ALA A 293 2.42 -24.46 -3.73
N PRO A 294 2.91 -23.70 -2.72
CA PRO A 294 3.21 -22.29 -2.90
C PRO A 294 4.46 -22.07 -3.75
N LEU A 295 5.41 -23.01 -3.70
CA LEU A 295 6.67 -22.97 -4.44
C LEU A 295 6.51 -23.14 -5.96
N SER A 296 5.32 -23.53 -6.44
CA SER A 296 4.98 -23.48 -7.87
C SER A 296 4.26 -22.18 -8.28
N LEU A 297 3.96 -21.29 -7.33
CA LEU A 297 3.25 -20.02 -7.58
C LEU A 297 4.22 -18.85 -7.85
N PHE A 298 5.48 -19.03 -7.47
CA PHE A 298 6.58 -18.08 -7.56
C PHE A 298 7.79 -18.82 -8.15
N GLU A 299 8.55 -18.21 -9.06
CA GLU A 299 9.84 -18.78 -9.46
C GLU A 299 10.78 -18.79 -8.24
N SER A 300 11.78 -19.69 -8.20
CA SER A 300 12.66 -19.90 -7.02
C SER A 300 13.25 -18.61 -6.44
N ASP A 301 13.43 -17.61 -7.29
CA ASP A 301 14.09 -16.34 -6.99
C ASP A 301 13.12 -15.30 -6.38
N GLU A 302 11.81 -15.59 -6.33
CA GLU A 302 10.75 -14.78 -5.72
C GLU A 302 10.33 -15.28 -4.31
N SER A 303 10.87 -16.43 -3.86
CA SER A 303 10.44 -17.08 -2.62
C SER A 303 11.19 -16.55 -1.38
N ALA A 304 10.56 -15.65 -0.63
CA ALA A 304 10.86 -15.50 0.79
C ALA A 304 10.28 -16.70 1.55
N GLU A 305 11.03 -17.18 2.54
CA GLU A 305 10.90 -18.45 3.26
C GLU A 305 9.46 -18.88 3.65
N GLY A 306 9.25 -20.21 3.63
CA GLY A 306 7.96 -20.88 3.62
C GLY A 306 6.98 -20.52 4.76
N ARG A 307 5.69 -20.54 4.42
CA ARG A 307 4.58 -20.26 5.35
C ARG A 307 3.45 -21.28 5.20
N VAL A 308 2.79 -21.59 6.32
CA VAL A 308 1.68 -22.54 6.45
C VAL A 308 0.35 -21.79 6.49
N TRP A 309 -0.66 -22.25 5.73
CA TRP A 309 -1.97 -21.60 5.60
C TRP A 309 -3.11 -22.44 6.21
N ARG A 310 -4.11 -21.80 6.83
CA ARG A 310 -5.36 -22.42 7.30
C ARG A 310 -6.58 -21.73 6.69
N LEU A 311 -7.54 -22.52 6.19
CA LEU A 311 -8.78 -22.06 5.58
C LEU A 311 -9.85 -21.73 6.63
N ALA A 312 -10.55 -20.59 6.49
CA ALA A 312 -11.79 -20.29 7.19
C ALA A 312 -13.01 -20.76 6.38
N GLN A 313 -14.05 -21.26 7.07
CA GLN A 313 -15.23 -21.90 6.46
C GLN A 313 -16.25 -20.91 5.88
N GLY A 314 -16.85 -21.25 4.73
CA GLY A 314 -18.06 -20.63 4.18
C GLY A 314 -18.81 -21.57 3.21
N GLU A 315 -20.15 -21.50 3.16
CA GLU A 315 -21.04 -22.51 2.55
C GLU A 315 -21.20 -22.47 1.02
N ARG A 316 -20.69 -21.46 0.30
CA ARG A 316 -20.85 -21.38 -1.17
C ARG A 316 -19.64 -20.75 -1.83
N GLY A 317 -18.81 -21.59 -2.46
CA GLY A 317 -17.64 -21.16 -3.22
C GLY A 317 -16.55 -20.61 -2.29
N LEU A 318 -15.34 -21.14 -2.45
CA LEU A 318 -14.20 -20.72 -1.64
C LEU A 318 -13.80 -19.29 -2.08
N MET A 319 -14.35 -18.24 -1.47
CA MET A 319 -13.65 -16.95 -1.42
C MET A 319 -12.52 -17.13 -0.42
N ILE A 320 -11.30 -17.33 -0.92
CA ILE A 320 -10.10 -17.32 -0.09
C ILE A 320 -9.72 -15.85 0.08
N ASP A 321 -10.08 -15.26 1.21
CA ASP A 321 -9.49 -13.99 1.64
C ASP A 321 -8.14 -14.32 2.30
N VAL A 322 -7.05 -14.08 1.57
CA VAL A 322 -5.69 -14.38 2.05
C VAL A 322 -5.19 -13.18 2.84
N GLN A 323 -5.41 -13.22 4.15
CA GLN A 323 -4.77 -12.29 5.10
C GLN A 323 -3.37 -12.82 5.43
N VAL A 324 -2.34 -12.06 5.06
CA VAL A 324 -0.93 -12.38 5.36
C VAL A 324 -0.65 -12.01 6.80
N GLN A 325 -0.60 -13.01 7.68
CA GLN A 325 -0.11 -12.83 9.05
C GLN A 325 1.34 -13.32 9.14
N ASP A 326 2.27 -12.40 9.40
CA ASP A 326 3.64 -12.75 9.78
C ASP A 326 3.59 -13.45 11.14
N GLY A 327 4.00 -14.72 11.17
CA GLY A 327 4.16 -15.50 12.37
C GLY A 327 5.57 -16.08 12.43
N THR A 328 6.52 -15.29 12.92
CA THR A 328 7.81 -15.80 13.37
C THR A 328 7.60 -16.65 14.62
N ARG A 329 7.93 -17.94 14.55
CA ARG A 329 8.38 -18.74 15.70
C ARG A 329 9.39 -19.79 15.24
N ALA A 330 10.66 -19.54 15.53
CA ALA A 330 11.54 -20.47 16.24
C ALA A 330 12.13 -19.69 17.42
#